data_AF-A0A7X2PIW5-F1
#
_entry.id   AF-A0A7X2PIW5-F1
#
_cell.length_a   1.000
_cell.length_b   1.000
_cell.length_c   1.000
_cell.angle_alpha   90.00
_cell.angle_beta   90.00
_cell.angle_gamma   90.00
#
_symmetry.space_group_name_H-M   'P 1'
#
loop_
_entity.id
_entity.type
_entity.pdbx_description
1 polymer ?
#
loop_
_entity_poly.entity_id
_entity_poly.type
_entity_poly.pdbx_seq_one_letter_code
_entity_poly.pdbx_strand_id
1 'polypeptide(L)'
;MSSTFTRRDALRWASSASMATTFLPISGRNALWAHPAESRLLTRPLGRTGREVTTFGLAGGNKVMWDLPGDEGVEIVVKAVRMGLTYLETANNYQLSQRNYHKAFRILNLIPGEPGYDQSLRGRLFLATKTGLRSAVIRDGSKPVGRSAGGGATCVDDLMRSLTQFFGDAKGYIPEGAYIDLMQIHSLTQESEVDVIYEGLENPGDKSLPRIGTIAGLADFRDGTNLTGLNPGHKKYIRHIGITGHENPTVHMAAIRRDSRNNLETLLVAINPNDRHYFCHQTNSVPVAAAKGMGIIGMKIFADGVMYGLEKKFAGTPGQSVLSVGKPGKVSYEDFLQYSLSVAGVSTVIAGIGLIDKTGDPGRDQLIANLSACQLRDPMPQSRRANIESRVAGLHGTDTNFFQRTSSGFLPPGSVTVERAPDGGAVKVSWSTAYAAGDPIERYEIYRREDRIASIPFAPQTSDLPFSLSDNAAPAGSSGGLYYKVRAVDSAGKFVDSISVKPA
;
A
#
# COMPACT_ATOMS: atom_id res chain seq x y z
N MET A 1 -25.96 -20.29 -1.44
CA MET A 1 -26.25 -19.93 -0.03
C MET A 1 -24.93 -19.55 0.62
N SER A 2 -24.74 -18.26 0.88
CA SER A 2 -23.49 -17.70 1.44
C SER A 2 -23.47 -17.97 2.96
N SER A 3 -22.60 -18.86 3.43
CA SER A 3 -22.31 -18.98 4.86
C SER A 3 -21.46 -17.77 5.27
N THR A 4 -22.10 -16.79 5.91
CA THR A 4 -21.42 -15.66 6.54
C THR A 4 -20.60 -16.17 7.71
N PHE A 5 -19.32 -15.79 7.81
CA PHE A 5 -18.46 -16.11 8.94
C PHE A 5 -19.02 -15.39 10.19
N THR A 6 -19.53 -16.16 11.15
CA THR A 6 -20.27 -15.63 12.30
C THR A 6 -19.36 -15.39 13.50
N ARG A 7 -19.84 -14.66 14.53
CA ARG A 7 -19.17 -14.58 15.84
C ARG A 7 -18.89 -15.97 16.45
N ARG A 8 -19.74 -16.97 16.15
CA ARG A 8 -19.54 -18.36 16.58
C ARG A 8 -18.38 -19.02 15.85
N ASP A 9 -18.15 -18.69 14.58
CA ASP A 9 -17.01 -19.16 13.81
C ASP A 9 -15.72 -18.46 14.25
N ALA A 10 -15.78 -17.16 14.58
CA ALA A 10 -14.67 -16.44 15.21
C ALA A 10 -14.29 -17.03 16.58
N LEU A 11 -15.25 -17.37 17.43
CA LEU A 11 -15.02 -18.04 18.72
C LEU A 11 -14.45 -19.45 18.56
N ARG A 12 -14.99 -20.25 17.62
CA ARG A 12 -14.44 -21.59 17.29
C ARG A 12 -13.00 -21.48 16.83
N TRP A 13 -12.73 -20.55 15.93
CA TRP A 13 -11.40 -20.31 15.40
C TRP A 13 -10.43 -19.78 16.47
N ALA A 14 -10.88 -18.88 17.36
CA ALA A 14 -10.08 -18.38 18.49
C ALA A 14 -9.78 -19.47 19.53
N SER A 15 -10.75 -20.35 19.81
CA SER A 15 -10.56 -21.50 20.69
C SER A 15 -9.60 -22.55 20.11
N SER A 16 -9.52 -22.69 18.78
CA SER A 16 -8.52 -23.56 18.12
C SER A 16 -7.11 -22.95 18.08
N ALA A 17 -6.97 -21.62 18.11
CA ALA A 17 -5.66 -20.96 18.19
C ALA A 17 -4.97 -21.14 19.56
N SER A 18 -5.72 -21.53 20.59
CA SER A 18 -5.20 -21.82 21.94
C SER A 18 -4.57 -23.21 22.09
N MET A 19 -4.67 -24.11 21.10
CA MET A 19 -4.09 -25.46 21.16
C MET A 19 -3.42 -25.87 19.84
N ALA A 20 -2.14 -25.52 19.67
CA ALA A 20 -1.10 -26.24 18.90
C ALA A 20 0.18 -25.38 18.95
N THR A 21 1.36 -25.86 19.36
CA THR A 21 2.03 -27.07 18.90
C THR A 21 2.95 -27.63 19.99
N THR A 22 2.56 -28.75 20.61
CA THR A 22 3.54 -29.69 21.16
C THR A 22 3.72 -30.78 20.11
N PHE A 23 4.75 -30.68 19.26
CA PHE A 23 5.16 -31.80 18.43
C PHE A 23 5.94 -32.78 19.33
N LEU A 24 5.23 -33.74 19.93
CA LEU A 24 5.87 -34.94 20.46
C LEU A 24 5.94 -35.99 19.35
N PRO A 25 7.11 -36.62 19.10
CA PRO A 25 7.19 -37.75 18.20
C PRO A 25 6.78 -39.00 18.98
N ILE A 26 5.57 -39.52 18.76
CA ILE A 26 5.19 -40.82 19.31
C ILE A 26 4.62 -41.68 18.19
N SER A 27 5.42 -42.67 17.81
CA SER A 27 5.02 -43.88 17.12
C SER A 27 4.04 -44.66 17.99
N GLY A 28 2.82 -44.89 17.50
CA GLY A 28 1.90 -45.82 18.17
C GLY A 28 0.44 -45.51 17.96
N ARG A 29 -0.22 -46.40 17.22
CA ARG A 29 -1.66 -46.58 17.02
C ARG A 29 -2.55 -45.96 18.12
N ASN A 30 -3.22 -44.85 17.78
CA ASN A 30 -4.61 -44.60 18.11
C ASN A 30 -5.21 -43.67 17.05
N ALA A 31 -6.40 -44.03 16.59
CA ALA A 31 -7.08 -43.42 15.48
C ALA A 31 -7.48 -41.96 15.78
N LEU A 32 -7.06 -41.08 14.88
CA LEU A 32 -7.85 -40.04 14.23
C LEU A 32 -8.78 -39.21 15.14
N TRP A 33 -8.22 -38.15 15.71
CA TRP A 33 -8.92 -36.86 15.77
C TRP A 33 -8.34 -35.96 14.68
N ALA A 34 -8.64 -36.32 13.43
CA ALA A 34 -8.54 -35.37 12.33
C ALA A 34 -9.73 -34.40 12.47
N HIS A 35 -9.51 -33.21 13.04
CA HIS A 35 -10.49 -32.14 12.93
C HIS A 35 -10.50 -31.62 11.47
N PRO A 36 -11.71 -31.34 10.93
CA PRO A 36 -11.88 -31.05 9.51
C PRO A 36 -11.23 -29.71 9.13
N ALA A 37 -10.62 -29.70 7.95
CA ALA A 37 -10.10 -28.52 7.28
C ALA A 37 -11.25 -27.63 6.76
N GLU A 38 -11.93 -26.85 7.59
CA GLU A 38 -13.06 -25.99 7.16
C GLU A 38 -13.15 -24.75 8.08
N SER A 39 -12.45 -23.64 7.91
CA SER A 39 -12.28 -22.82 6.71
C SER A 39 -10.90 -22.14 6.69
N ARG A 40 -10.16 -22.25 5.59
CA ARG A 40 -8.95 -21.45 5.35
C ARG A 40 -9.31 -19.95 5.39
N LEU A 41 -8.51 -19.12 6.08
CA LEU A 41 -8.67 -17.66 6.02
C LEU A 41 -8.72 -17.21 4.56
N LEU A 42 -9.59 -16.25 4.25
CA LEU A 42 -9.66 -15.69 2.92
C LEU A 42 -8.34 -15.03 2.57
N THR A 43 -7.82 -15.41 1.40
CA THR A 43 -6.67 -14.76 0.79
C THR A 43 -7.08 -14.08 -0.50
N ARG A 44 -6.27 -13.12 -0.92
CA ARG A 44 -6.35 -12.51 -2.24
C ARG A 44 -4.95 -12.45 -2.87
N PRO A 45 -4.86 -12.45 -4.20
CA PRO A 45 -3.62 -12.15 -4.88
C PRO A 45 -3.12 -10.77 -4.49
N LEU A 46 -1.84 -10.66 -4.13
CA LEU A 46 -1.17 -9.37 -3.94
C LEU A 46 -0.63 -8.87 -5.29
N GLY A 47 -1.54 -8.50 -6.19
CA GLY A 47 -1.22 -8.07 -7.55
C GLY A 47 -0.31 -9.06 -8.27
N ARG A 48 0.70 -8.52 -8.95
CA ARG A 48 1.68 -9.29 -9.74
C ARG A 48 2.83 -9.90 -8.96
N THR A 49 2.83 -9.82 -7.63
CA THR A 49 3.89 -10.41 -6.79
C THR A 49 3.91 -11.95 -6.85
N GLY A 50 2.83 -12.57 -7.34
CA GLY A 50 2.66 -14.03 -7.34
C GLY A 50 2.36 -14.61 -5.95
N ARG A 51 2.03 -13.77 -4.96
CA ARG A 51 1.76 -14.15 -3.58
C ARG A 51 0.30 -13.97 -3.22
N GLU A 52 -0.25 -14.92 -2.48
CA GLU A 52 -1.55 -14.83 -1.83
C GLU A 52 -1.38 -14.33 -0.41
N VAL A 53 -2.15 -13.31 -0.03
CA VAL A 53 -2.11 -12.72 1.32
C VAL A 53 -3.48 -12.75 1.98
N THR A 54 -3.52 -12.94 3.30
CA THR A 54 -4.76 -12.82 4.07
C THR A 54 -5.36 -11.44 3.87
N THR A 55 -6.69 -11.36 3.81
CA THR A 55 -7.44 -10.09 3.61
C THR A 55 -7.24 -9.07 4.74
N PHE A 56 -6.68 -9.50 5.87
CA PHE A 56 -6.17 -8.65 6.93
C PHE A 56 -4.69 -8.95 7.21
N GLY A 57 -3.90 -7.91 7.44
CA GLY A 57 -2.50 -8.02 7.84
C GLY A 57 -2.19 -7.24 9.11
N LEU A 58 -1.08 -7.60 9.77
CA LEU A 58 -0.64 -6.92 10.99
C LEU A 58 0.23 -5.71 10.64
N ALA A 59 -0.16 -4.52 11.11
CA ALA A 59 0.73 -3.35 11.07
C ALA A 59 1.63 -3.30 12.30
N GLY A 60 2.92 -3.13 12.08
CA GLY A 60 3.96 -3.05 13.11
C GLY A 60 4.09 -1.68 13.78
N GLY A 61 3.21 -0.73 13.47
CA GLY A 61 3.04 0.48 14.27
C GLY A 61 2.18 0.21 15.51
N ASN A 62 1.76 1.26 16.23
CA ASN A 62 0.97 1.13 17.47
C ASN A 62 1.76 0.37 18.56
N LYS A 63 1.20 -0.56 19.34
CA LYS A 63 1.94 -1.23 20.42
C LYS A 63 3.18 -2.01 19.97
N VAL A 64 3.19 -2.53 18.74
CA VAL A 64 4.31 -3.33 18.24
C VAL A 64 5.61 -2.52 18.13
N MET A 65 5.56 -1.19 17.95
CA MET A 65 6.77 -0.37 17.83
C MET A 65 7.37 0.10 19.17
N TRP A 66 6.70 -0.15 20.28
CA TRP A 66 7.11 0.36 21.59
C TRP A 66 7.82 -0.70 22.44
N ASP A 67 8.61 -0.23 23.40
CA ASP A 67 9.05 -1.05 24.53
C ASP A 67 7.93 -1.03 25.57
N LEU A 68 7.27 -2.17 25.78
CA LEU A 68 6.10 -2.27 26.65
C LEU A 68 6.33 -3.35 27.72
N PRO A 69 5.78 -3.16 28.93
CA PRO A 69 5.84 -4.17 29.97
C PRO A 69 5.36 -5.54 29.48
N GLY A 70 6.07 -6.60 29.86
CA GLY A 70 5.66 -7.97 29.53
C GLY A 70 5.69 -8.33 28.04
N ASP A 71 6.45 -7.60 27.22
CA ASP A 71 6.63 -7.87 25.80
C ASP A 71 5.30 -7.90 25.01
N GLU A 72 4.32 -7.05 25.38
CA GLU A 72 3.00 -6.99 24.72
C GLU A 72 3.08 -6.88 23.19
N GLY A 73 4.03 -6.10 22.66
CA GLY A 73 4.26 -5.95 21.23
C GLY A 73 4.69 -7.25 20.54
N VAL A 74 5.47 -8.08 21.24
CA VAL A 74 5.91 -9.41 20.78
C VAL A 74 4.74 -10.38 20.74
N GLU A 75 3.93 -10.40 21.81
CA GLU A 75 2.76 -11.27 21.92
C GLU A 75 1.72 -11.00 20.82
N ILE A 76 1.55 -9.74 20.41
CA ILE A 76 0.70 -9.38 19.26
C ILE A 76 1.20 -10.05 17.97
N VAL A 77 2.51 -10.01 17.70
CA VAL A 77 3.10 -10.63 16.50
C VAL A 77 2.99 -12.16 16.57
N VAL A 78 3.31 -12.77 17.72
CA VAL A 78 3.18 -14.22 17.95
C VAL A 78 1.74 -14.66 17.72
N LYS A 79 0.78 -13.96 18.30
CA LYS A 79 -0.64 -14.25 18.14
C LYS A 79 -1.08 -14.13 16.68
N ALA A 80 -0.68 -13.07 15.97
CA ALA A 80 -1.01 -12.88 14.56
C ALA A 80 -0.53 -14.03 13.67
N VAL A 81 0.71 -14.49 13.85
CA VAL A 81 1.26 -15.61 13.07
C VAL A 81 0.58 -16.93 13.42
N ARG A 82 0.34 -17.21 14.70
CA ARG A 82 -0.38 -18.42 15.15
C ARG A 82 -1.83 -18.47 14.65
N MET A 83 -2.43 -17.30 14.53
CA MET A 83 -3.73 -17.08 13.90
C MET A 83 -3.67 -17.31 12.37
N GLY A 84 -2.51 -17.44 11.75
CA GLY A 84 -2.38 -17.71 10.32
C GLY A 84 -2.48 -16.49 9.43
N LEU A 85 -2.33 -15.26 9.98
CA LEU A 85 -2.10 -14.08 9.15
C LEU A 85 -0.83 -14.28 8.33
N THR A 86 -0.89 -13.90 7.05
CA THR A 86 0.27 -14.03 6.16
C THR A 86 0.91 -12.70 5.81
N TYR A 87 0.21 -11.57 5.90
CA TYR A 87 0.81 -10.25 5.67
C TYR A 87 1.24 -9.59 6.97
N LEU A 88 2.55 -9.37 7.12
CA LEU A 88 3.17 -8.73 8.28
C LEU A 88 3.91 -7.49 7.83
N GLU A 89 3.63 -6.35 8.42
CA GLU A 89 4.24 -5.09 8.00
C GLU A 89 4.91 -4.33 9.13
N THR A 90 6.00 -3.62 8.83
CA THR A 90 6.65 -2.66 9.72
C THR A 90 7.41 -1.60 8.91
N ALA A 91 8.38 -0.90 9.49
CA ALA A 91 9.26 0.08 8.85
C ALA A 91 10.54 0.29 9.65
N ASN A 92 11.61 0.81 9.01
CA ASN A 92 12.80 1.29 9.74
C ASN A 92 12.47 2.41 10.73
N ASN A 93 11.52 3.27 10.38
CA ASN A 93 11.12 4.40 11.21
C ASN A 93 10.11 4.04 12.32
N TYR A 94 9.80 2.75 12.52
CA TYR A 94 8.91 2.27 13.59
C TYR A 94 9.69 1.80 14.82
N GLN A 95 10.59 2.65 15.33
CA GLN A 95 11.26 2.45 16.62
C GLN A 95 11.74 1.00 16.84
N LEU A 96 11.18 0.29 17.82
CA LEU A 96 11.58 -1.08 18.18
C LEU A 96 10.83 -2.19 17.43
N SER A 97 9.93 -1.83 16.51
CA SER A 97 9.03 -2.78 15.84
C SER A 97 9.75 -3.99 15.26
N GLN A 98 10.82 -3.78 14.47
CA GLN A 98 11.56 -4.89 13.87
C GLN A 98 12.26 -5.77 14.90
N ARG A 99 12.70 -5.19 16.03
CA ARG A 99 13.28 -5.96 17.15
C ARG A 99 12.22 -6.76 17.92
N ASN A 100 11.00 -6.24 18.03
CA ASN A 100 9.87 -7.00 18.59
C ASN A 100 9.45 -8.13 17.65
N TYR A 101 9.48 -7.92 16.33
CA TYR A 101 9.34 -9.00 15.35
C TYR A 101 10.44 -10.06 15.52
N HIS A 102 11.70 -9.68 15.75
CA HIS A 102 12.77 -10.64 16.01
C HIS A 102 12.52 -11.50 17.25
N LYS A 103 12.13 -10.90 18.38
CA LYS A 103 11.74 -11.66 19.59
C LYS A 103 10.63 -12.66 19.26
N ALA A 104 9.61 -12.24 18.50
CA ALA A 104 8.52 -13.11 18.07
C ALA A 104 8.99 -14.21 17.11
N PHE A 105 9.91 -13.90 16.20
CA PHE A 105 10.47 -14.84 15.24
C PHE A 105 11.29 -15.92 15.94
N ARG A 106 11.96 -15.62 17.06
CA ARG A 106 12.59 -16.66 17.89
C ARG A 106 11.57 -17.59 18.52
N ILE A 107 10.46 -17.06 19.05
CA ILE A 107 9.37 -17.86 19.63
C ILE A 107 8.70 -18.76 18.58
N LEU A 108 8.61 -18.27 17.34
CA LEU A 108 7.96 -18.95 16.22
C LEU A 108 8.92 -19.78 15.35
N ASN A 109 10.21 -19.83 15.71
CA ASN A 109 11.28 -20.45 14.93
C ASN A 109 11.36 -19.97 13.47
N LEU A 110 11.32 -18.66 13.23
CA LEU A 110 11.32 -18.05 11.89
C LEU A 110 12.68 -17.51 11.43
N ILE A 111 13.73 -17.70 12.24
CA ILE A 111 15.08 -17.24 11.93
C ILE A 111 15.86 -18.37 11.23
N PRO A 112 16.30 -18.20 9.97
CA PRO A 112 17.11 -19.20 9.28
C PRO A 112 18.39 -19.51 10.04
N GLY A 113 18.78 -20.78 10.07
CA GLY A 113 20.02 -21.25 10.71
C GLY A 113 19.92 -21.51 12.21
N GLU A 114 18.87 -21.02 12.89
CA GLU A 114 18.63 -21.34 14.30
C GLU A 114 18.01 -22.75 14.46
N PRO A 115 18.29 -23.46 15.58
CA PRO A 115 17.66 -24.74 15.86
C PRO A 115 16.13 -24.67 15.82
N GLY A 116 15.51 -25.59 15.08
CA GLY A 116 14.05 -25.67 14.95
C GLY A 116 13.44 -24.74 13.91
N TYR A 117 14.25 -24.04 13.09
CA TYR A 117 13.77 -23.15 12.02
C TYR A 117 12.65 -23.78 11.16
N ASP A 118 11.46 -23.18 11.21
CA ASP A 118 10.29 -23.56 10.43
C ASP A 118 10.28 -22.81 9.09
N GLN A 119 10.99 -23.37 8.13
CA GLN A 119 11.06 -22.86 6.76
C GLN A 119 9.68 -22.78 6.09
N SER A 120 8.78 -23.72 6.40
CA SER A 120 7.44 -23.76 5.81
C SER A 120 6.59 -22.59 6.30
N LEU A 121 6.60 -22.34 7.62
CA LEU A 121 5.93 -21.17 8.19
C LEU A 121 6.54 -19.87 7.68
N ARG A 122 7.88 -19.72 7.69
CA ARG A 122 8.53 -18.52 7.13
C ARG A 122 8.15 -18.29 5.67
N GLY A 123 8.12 -19.35 4.86
CA GLY A 123 7.75 -19.29 3.44
C GLY A 123 6.28 -18.94 3.18
N ARG A 124 5.38 -19.10 4.15
CA ARG A 124 3.97 -18.65 4.07
C ARG A 124 3.79 -17.17 4.41
N LEU A 125 4.69 -16.60 5.20
CA LEU A 125 4.62 -15.19 5.58
C LEU A 125 5.09 -14.30 4.42
N PHE A 126 4.50 -13.12 4.34
CA PHE A 126 4.88 -12.01 3.48
C PHE A 126 5.30 -10.86 4.40
N LEU A 127 6.60 -10.76 4.67
CA LEU A 127 7.19 -9.77 5.55
C LEU A 127 7.55 -8.50 4.77
N ALA A 128 6.86 -7.41 5.07
CA ALA A 128 7.07 -6.10 4.48
C ALA A 128 7.74 -5.13 5.47
N THR A 129 8.76 -4.41 5.01
CA THR A 129 9.34 -3.26 5.73
C THR A 129 9.54 -2.09 4.78
N LYS A 130 10.10 -1.00 5.27
CA LYS A 130 10.19 0.26 4.54
C LYS A 130 11.53 0.94 4.74
N THR A 131 12.05 1.57 3.70
CA THR A 131 13.11 2.58 3.79
C THR A 131 12.53 3.97 3.73
N GLY A 132 13.09 4.86 4.54
CA GLY A 132 12.75 6.28 4.51
C GLY A 132 13.59 7.08 3.52
N LEU A 133 14.55 6.46 2.82
CA LEU A 133 15.59 7.12 2.04
C LEU A 133 15.32 6.99 0.53
N ARG A 134 15.83 7.94 -0.27
CA ARG A 134 15.58 8.00 -1.73
C ARG A 134 16.77 7.63 -2.60
N SER A 135 17.96 7.47 -2.01
CA SER A 135 19.19 7.15 -2.73
C SER A 135 19.80 5.83 -2.25
N ALA A 136 20.40 5.10 -3.18
CA ALA A 136 21.26 3.96 -2.93
C ALA A 136 22.75 4.36 -2.90
N VAL A 137 23.13 5.40 -3.65
CA VAL A 137 24.50 5.95 -3.66
C VAL A 137 24.42 7.47 -3.65
N ILE A 138 25.33 8.11 -2.90
CA ILE A 138 25.52 9.57 -2.88
C ILE A 138 27.03 9.82 -3.01
N ARG A 139 27.47 10.48 -4.09
CA ARG A 139 28.89 10.75 -4.40
C ARG A 139 29.22 12.24 -4.39
N ASP A 140 28.24 13.09 -4.65
CA ASP A 140 28.36 14.55 -4.72
C ASP A 140 28.40 15.25 -3.37
N GLY A 141 28.34 14.50 -2.26
CA GLY A 141 28.31 15.05 -0.90
C GLY A 141 26.98 15.69 -0.51
N SER A 142 25.93 15.55 -1.32
CA SER A 142 24.59 16.02 -0.97
C SER A 142 24.04 15.31 0.27
N LYS A 143 23.15 15.97 0.99
CA LYS A 143 22.48 15.33 2.14
C LYS A 143 21.51 14.25 1.65
N PRO A 144 21.35 13.14 2.38
CA PRO A 144 20.33 12.16 2.10
C PRO A 144 18.94 12.78 1.99
N VAL A 145 18.21 12.43 0.93
CA VAL A 145 16.79 12.76 0.82
C VAL A 145 16.00 11.68 1.55
N GLY A 146 15.16 12.11 2.49
CA GLY A 146 14.45 11.22 3.40
C GLY A 146 15.15 11.02 4.74
N ARG A 147 14.66 10.09 5.57
CA ARG A 147 15.18 9.86 6.93
C ARG A 147 15.18 8.39 7.32
N SER A 148 16.24 7.96 8.00
CA SER A 148 16.34 6.66 8.68
C SER A 148 16.44 6.84 10.19
N ALA A 149 15.59 6.14 10.95
CA ALA A 149 15.72 6.05 12.41
C ALA A 149 17.00 5.29 12.85
N GLY A 150 17.65 4.56 11.95
CA GLY A 150 18.94 3.93 12.20
C GLY A 150 20.14 4.86 11.99
N GLY A 151 19.93 6.09 11.51
CA GLY A 151 21.01 7.02 11.18
C GLY A 151 21.72 6.74 9.85
N GLY A 152 21.23 5.76 9.06
CA GLY A 152 21.75 5.46 7.73
C GLY A 152 21.50 6.57 6.72
N ALA A 153 22.30 6.59 5.64
CA ALA A 153 22.25 7.60 4.59
C ALA A 153 21.60 7.07 3.29
N THR A 154 21.57 5.75 3.10
CA THR A 154 21.06 5.10 1.90
C THR A 154 19.98 4.05 2.18
N CYS A 155 19.19 3.71 1.16
CA CYS A 155 18.22 2.61 1.28
C CYS A 155 18.87 1.25 1.55
N VAL A 156 20.16 1.08 1.20
CA VAL A 156 20.92 -0.14 1.49
C VAL A 156 21.25 -0.22 2.99
N ASP A 157 21.57 0.90 3.63
CA ASP A 157 21.74 0.95 5.09
C ASP A 157 20.47 0.49 5.81
N ASP A 158 19.30 1.00 5.37
CA ASP A 158 17.99 0.58 5.90
C ASP A 158 17.69 -0.90 5.63
N LEU A 159 18.08 -1.43 4.47
CA LEU A 159 17.92 -2.85 4.15
C LEU A 159 18.77 -3.73 5.06
N MET A 160 20.07 -3.44 5.19
CA MET A 160 20.99 -4.21 6.04
C MET A 160 20.58 -4.12 7.51
N ARG A 161 20.19 -2.93 7.97
CA ARG A 161 19.59 -2.75 9.29
C ARG A 161 18.37 -3.66 9.47
N SER A 162 17.48 -3.73 8.49
CA SER A 162 16.27 -4.54 8.64
C SER A 162 16.58 -6.02 8.75
N LEU A 163 17.46 -6.54 7.90
CA LEU A 163 17.87 -7.95 7.93
C LEU A 163 18.53 -8.32 9.25
N THR A 164 19.45 -7.49 9.74
CA THR A 164 20.12 -7.71 11.02
C THR A 164 19.15 -7.58 12.20
N GLN A 165 18.15 -6.71 12.12
CA GLN A 165 17.15 -6.56 13.17
C GLN A 165 16.14 -7.70 13.23
N PHE A 166 15.65 -8.20 12.09
CA PHE A 166 14.70 -9.31 12.07
C PHE A 166 15.36 -10.65 12.40
N PHE A 167 16.49 -10.93 11.78
CA PHE A 167 17.05 -12.28 11.72
C PHE A 167 18.42 -12.39 12.41
N GLY A 168 19.12 -11.28 12.58
CA GLY A 168 20.51 -11.27 13.03
C GLY A 168 20.72 -10.74 14.44
N ASP A 169 21.86 -10.08 14.62
CA ASP A 169 22.34 -9.53 15.90
C ASP A 169 22.08 -8.02 16.06
N ALA A 170 21.43 -7.39 15.07
CA ALA A 170 21.27 -5.94 14.93
C ALA A 170 22.58 -5.13 14.90
N LYS A 171 23.72 -5.79 14.67
CA LYS A 171 25.08 -5.21 14.64
C LYS A 171 25.86 -5.50 13.35
N GLY A 172 25.33 -6.35 12.48
CA GLY A 172 25.89 -6.60 11.14
C GLY A 172 25.78 -8.04 10.68
N TYR A 173 25.55 -8.99 11.58
CA TYR A 173 25.36 -10.39 11.22
C TYR A 173 23.98 -10.61 10.59
N ILE A 174 23.96 -11.28 9.45
CA ILE A 174 22.76 -11.73 8.74
C ILE A 174 22.92 -13.23 8.49
N PRO A 175 22.03 -14.10 9.01
CA PRO A 175 22.14 -15.53 8.78
C PRO A 175 21.86 -15.86 7.30
N GLU A 176 22.56 -16.88 6.79
CA GLU A 176 22.35 -17.35 5.42
C GLU A 176 20.89 -17.84 5.25
N GLY A 177 20.28 -17.51 4.11
CA GLY A 177 18.85 -17.76 3.86
C GLY A 177 17.89 -16.69 4.41
N ALA A 178 18.36 -15.65 5.12
CA ALA A 178 17.52 -14.52 5.51
C ALA A 178 17.07 -13.69 4.30
N TYR A 179 15.80 -13.31 4.29
CA TYR A 179 15.23 -12.42 3.28
C TYR A 179 14.00 -11.69 3.81
N ILE A 180 13.69 -10.56 3.19
CA ILE A 180 12.46 -9.78 3.37
C ILE A 180 11.62 -9.97 2.10
N ASP A 181 10.30 -10.11 2.23
CA ASP A 181 9.46 -10.28 1.04
C ASP A 181 9.32 -8.96 0.28
N LEU A 182 9.09 -7.86 1.00
CA LEU A 182 8.84 -6.55 0.38
C LEU A 182 9.60 -5.43 1.09
N MET A 183 10.32 -4.62 0.31
CA MET A 183 10.89 -3.35 0.77
C MET A 183 10.19 -2.19 0.07
N GLN A 184 9.51 -1.33 0.84
CA GLN A 184 8.75 -0.20 0.30
C GLN A 184 9.47 1.13 0.53
N ILE A 185 9.35 2.06 -0.42
CA ILE A 185 9.87 3.42 -0.32
C ILE A 185 8.85 4.29 0.42
N HIS A 186 9.21 4.85 1.58
CA HIS A 186 8.29 5.47 2.53
C HIS A 186 8.70 6.89 2.95
N SER A 187 7.78 7.83 3.16
CA SER A 187 6.55 8.01 2.37
C SER A 187 6.85 8.96 1.21
N LEU A 188 6.37 8.68 0.00
CA LEU A 188 6.48 9.64 -1.11
C LEU A 188 5.41 10.71 -0.95
N THR A 189 5.83 11.98 -0.87
CA THR A 189 4.93 13.14 -0.70
C THR A 189 5.20 14.25 -1.71
N GLN A 190 6.34 14.23 -2.40
CA GLN A 190 6.70 15.20 -3.44
C GLN A 190 7.24 14.53 -4.71
N GLU A 191 6.97 15.12 -5.88
CA GLU A 191 7.47 14.59 -7.16
C GLU A 191 9.00 14.67 -7.27
N SER A 192 9.65 15.64 -6.62
CA SER A 192 11.11 15.70 -6.53
C SER A 192 11.72 14.49 -5.82
N GLU A 193 10.98 13.83 -4.92
CA GLU A 193 11.43 12.55 -4.35
C GLU A 193 11.31 11.41 -5.35
N VAL A 194 10.30 11.45 -6.24
CA VAL A 194 10.15 10.51 -7.35
C VAL A 194 11.33 10.64 -8.29
N ASP A 195 11.80 11.85 -8.57
CA ASP A 195 13.01 12.06 -9.37
C ASP A 195 14.23 11.36 -8.79
N VAL A 196 14.44 11.49 -7.48
CA VAL A 196 15.61 10.90 -6.81
C VAL A 196 15.56 9.38 -6.81
N ILE A 197 14.40 8.75 -6.58
CA ILE A 197 14.33 7.27 -6.51
C ILE A 197 14.59 6.58 -7.86
N TYR A 198 14.38 7.30 -8.97
CA TYR A 198 14.62 6.84 -10.34
C TYR A 198 15.98 7.27 -10.90
N GLU A 199 16.73 8.14 -10.21
CA GLU A 199 18.01 8.66 -10.70
C GLU A 199 19.00 7.51 -10.98
N GLY A 200 19.63 7.52 -12.16
CA GLY A 200 20.61 6.51 -12.55
C GLY A 200 20.04 5.09 -12.77
N LEU A 201 18.71 4.90 -12.84
CA LEU A 201 18.12 3.57 -13.05
C LEU A 201 18.50 2.92 -14.39
N GLU A 202 18.73 3.73 -15.43
CA GLU A 202 19.06 3.24 -16.77
C GLU A 202 20.53 2.80 -16.89
N ASN A 203 21.43 3.40 -16.10
CA ASN A 203 22.88 3.17 -16.11
C ASN A 203 23.48 3.12 -14.68
N PRO A 204 23.00 2.22 -13.80
CA PRO A 204 23.31 2.27 -12.36
C PRO A 204 24.79 2.04 -12.00
N GLY A 205 25.56 1.46 -12.92
CA GLY A 205 26.99 1.22 -12.76
C GLY A 205 27.88 2.41 -13.11
N ASP A 206 27.32 3.45 -13.72
CA ASP A 206 28.06 4.64 -14.11
C ASP A 206 28.56 5.39 -12.86
N LYS A 207 29.87 5.45 -12.73
CA LYS A 207 30.56 6.07 -11.59
C LYS A 207 30.63 7.59 -11.71
N SER A 208 30.37 8.15 -12.89
CA SER A 208 30.29 9.60 -13.10
C SER A 208 28.99 10.20 -12.56
N LEU A 209 27.95 9.37 -12.39
CA LEU A 209 26.68 9.85 -11.83
C LEU A 209 26.86 10.32 -10.39
N PRO A 210 26.35 11.51 -10.02
CA PRO A 210 26.50 12.05 -8.67
C PRO A 210 25.75 11.22 -7.63
N ARG A 211 24.62 10.60 -8.02
CA ARG A 211 23.81 9.74 -7.16
C ARG A 211 23.18 8.61 -7.96
N ILE A 212 22.75 7.58 -7.23
CA ILE A 212 21.92 6.49 -7.74
C ILE A 212 20.70 6.37 -6.84
N GLY A 213 19.52 6.27 -7.42
CA GLY A 213 18.24 6.21 -6.74
C GLY A 213 17.96 4.87 -6.05
N THR A 214 17.00 4.88 -5.13
CA THR A 214 16.62 3.70 -4.34
C THR A 214 16.16 2.52 -5.18
N ILE A 215 15.46 2.73 -6.30
CA ILE A 215 14.94 1.61 -7.10
C ILE A 215 16.09 0.75 -7.64
N ALA A 216 17.16 1.37 -8.16
CA ALA A 216 18.31 0.66 -8.67
C ALA A 216 19.05 -0.14 -7.58
N GLY A 217 19.25 0.47 -6.40
CA GLY A 217 19.89 -0.21 -5.27
C GLY A 217 19.09 -1.40 -4.75
N LEU A 218 17.78 -1.25 -4.60
CA LEU A 218 16.91 -2.35 -4.16
C LEU A 218 16.80 -3.44 -5.25
N ALA A 219 16.81 -3.08 -6.53
CA ALA A 219 16.77 -4.05 -7.64
C ALA A 219 17.96 -5.02 -7.58
N ASP A 220 19.17 -4.54 -7.25
CA ASP A 220 20.33 -5.42 -7.07
C ASP A 220 20.09 -6.52 -6.02
N PHE A 221 19.46 -6.17 -4.89
CA PHE A 221 19.14 -7.13 -3.82
C PHE A 221 17.87 -7.96 -4.06
N ARG A 222 17.01 -7.54 -5.01
CA ARG A 222 15.88 -8.34 -5.48
C ARG A 222 16.37 -9.43 -6.45
N ASP A 223 17.18 -9.01 -7.42
CA ASP A 223 17.52 -9.81 -8.58
C ASP A 223 18.82 -10.61 -8.36
N GLY A 224 19.61 -10.27 -7.33
CA GLY A 224 20.92 -10.85 -7.08
C GLY A 224 21.98 -10.32 -8.04
N THR A 225 21.75 -9.15 -8.62
CA THR A 225 22.71 -8.46 -9.48
C THR A 225 23.62 -7.54 -8.67
N ASN A 226 24.63 -6.98 -9.33
CA ASN A 226 25.55 -6.00 -8.74
C ASN A 226 25.77 -4.82 -9.70
N LEU A 227 24.71 -4.34 -10.35
CA LEU A 227 24.79 -3.31 -11.36
C LEU A 227 25.21 -1.97 -10.77
N THR A 228 24.80 -1.67 -9.53
CA THR A 228 25.22 -0.46 -8.79
C THR A 228 26.63 -0.57 -8.22
N GLY A 229 27.11 -1.80 -8.00
CA GLY A 229 28.31 -2.12 -7.22
C GLY A 229 28.08 -2.30 -5.72
N LEU A 230 26.83 -2.23 -5.23
CA LEU A 230 26.48 -2.33 -3.80
C LEU A 230 26.21 -3.77 -3.31
N ASN A 231 26.13 -4.75 -4.21
CA ASN A 231 25.83 -6.14 -3.90
C ASN A 231 26.89 -7.12 -4.48
N PRO A 232 28.18 -6.98 -4.12
CA PRO A 232 29.24 -7.84 -4.66
C PRO A 232 29.06 -9.33 -4.33
N GLY A 233 28.27 -9.65 -3.29
CA GLY A 233 27.93 -11.01 -2.92
C GLY A 233 26.75 -11.61 -3.67
N HIS A 234 26.16 -10.90 -4.64
CA HIS A 234 25.00 -11.35 -5.43
C HIS A 234 23.82 -11.85 -4.56
N LYS A 235 23.62 -11.20 -3.41
CA LYS A 235 22.64 -11.62 -2.41
C LYS A 235 21.23 -11.25 -2.85
N LYS A 236 20.28 -12.15 -2.61
CA LYS A 236 18.84 -11.93 -2.83
C LYS A 236 18.12 -11.69 -1.52
N TYR A 237 18.32 -10.51 -0.94
CA TYR A 237 17.78 -10.18 0.38
C TYR A 237 16.35 -9.65 0.35
N ILE A 238 15.84 -9.23 -0.81
CA ILE A 238 14.43 -8.89 -0.98
C ILE A 238 13.78 -9.71 -2.10
N ARG A 239 12.44 -9.71 -2.18
CA ARG A 239 11.70 -10.33 -3.29
C ARG A 239 10.94 -9.32 -4.14
N HIS A 240 10.45 -8.25 -3.52
CA HIS A 240 9.61 -7.24 -4.16
C HIS A 240 10.00 -5.83 -3.70
N ILE A 241 9.71 -4.84 -4.55
CA ILE A 241 9.88 -3.41 -4.27
C ILE A 241 8.51 -2.74 -4.35
N GLY A 242 8.19 -1.85 -3.41
CA GLY A 242 6.92 -1.12 -3.41
C GLY A 242 7.09 0.35 -3.09
N ILE A 243 5.98 1.08 -3.17
CA ILE A 243 5.90 2.47 -2.72
C ILE A 243 4.76 2.63 -1.72
N THR A 244 4.89 3.64 -0.86
CA THR A 244 3.85 3.99 0.07
C THR A 244 3.80 5.48 0.33
N GLY A 245 2.61 5.96 0.68
CA GLY A 245 2.38 7.28 1.21
C GLY A 245 0.92 7.42 1.64
N HIS A 246 0.68 8.37 2.53
CA HIS A 246 -0.66 8.68 3.00
C HIS A 246 -1.14 10.05 2.53
N GLU A 247 -0.27 10.90 1.97
CA GLU A 247 -0.58 12.32 1.81
C GLU A 247 -1.17 12.66 0.45
N ASN A 248 -0.47 12.32 -0.64
CA ASN A 248 -0.76 12.89 -1.95
C ASN A 248 -0.84 11.81 -3.05
N PRO A 249 -2.03 11.52 -3.61
CA PRO A 249 -2.18 10.53 -4.67
C PRO A 249 -1.39 10.88 -5.95
N THR A 250 -1.19 12.16 -6.27
CA THR A 250 -0.55 12.56 -7.54
C THR A 250 0.89 12.09 -7.62
N VAL A 251 1.59 12.08 -6.48
CA VAL A 251 2.98 11.65 -6.37
C VAL A 251 3.09 10.14 -6.59
N HIS A 252 2.15 9.36 -6.05
CA HIS A 252 2.08 7.93 -6.35
C HIS A 252 1.80 7.68 -7.84
N MET A 253 0.88 8.44 -8.43
CA MET A 253 0.59 8.32 -9.86
C MET A 253 1.82 8.65 -10.72
N ALA A 254 2.56 9.72 -10.39
CA ALA A 254 3.81 10.07 -11.06
C ALA A 254 4.85 8.94 -10.94
N ALA A 255 5.04 8.39 -9.74
CA ALA A 255 5.97 7.27 -9.53
C ALA A 255 5.58 6.02 -10.33
N ILE A 256 4.28 5.71 -10.44
CA ILE A 256 3.79 4.54 -11.18
C ILE A 256 3.90 4.74 -12.69
N ARG A 257 3.59 5.94 -13.21
CA ARG A 257 3.71 6.25 -14.64
C ARG A 257 5.15 6.18 -15.14
N ARG A 258 6.11 6.62 -14.33
CA ARG A 258 7.53 6.56 -14.64
C ARG A 258 8.10 5.13 -14.60
N ASP A 259 7.41 4.18 -13.97
CA ASP A 259 7.86 2.79 -13.81
C ASP A 259 7.71 1.97 -15.10
N SER A 260 8.46 2.30 -16.15
CA SER A 260 8.40 1.60 -17.44
C SER A 260 8.85 0.13 -17.34
N ARG A 261 9.75 -0.18 -16.41
CA ARG A 261 10.34 -1.53 -16.19
C ARG A 261 9.61 -2.36 -15.15
N ASN A 262 8.47 -1.88 -14.63
CA ASN A 262 7.65 -2.63 -13.67
C ASN A 262 8.39 -3.01 -12.37
N ASN A 263 9.29 -2.15 -11.88
CA ASN A 263 10.00 -2.39 -10.63
C ASN A 263 9.10 -2.27 -9.40
N LEU A 264 8.05 -1.45 -9.46
CA LEU A 264 7.15 -1.22 -8.33
C LEU A 264 6.00 -2.24 -8.37
N GLU A 265 5.92 -3.10 -7.36
CA GLU A 265 4.96 -4.21 -7.34
C GLU A 265 3.81 -4.00 -6.36
N THR A 266 3.98 -3.12 -5.37
CA THR A 266 2.91 -2.81 -4.40
C THR A 266 2.74 -1.33 -4.15
N LEU A 267 1.51 -0.94 -3.82
CA LEU A 267 1.14 0.37 -3.30
C LEU A 267 0.46 0.20 -1.94
N LEU A 268 1.06 0.71 -0.88
CA LEU A 268 0.44 0.83 0.44
C LEU A 268 -0.06 2.27 0.64
N VAL A 269 -1.37 2.44 0.83
CA VAL A 269 -2.01 3.76 0.81
C VAL A 269 -3.14 3.89 1.83
N ALA A 270 -3.43 5.12 2.26
CA ALA A 270 -4.54 5.40 3.16
C ALA A 270 -5.89 5.17 2.46
N ILE A 271 -6.76 4.33 3.06
CA ILE A 271 -8.09 4.03 2.53
C ILE A 271 -9.07 3.92 3.69
N ASN A 272 -10.06 4.82 3.74
CA ASN A 272 -11.20 4.76 4.66
C ASN A 272 -12.40 5.56 4.07
N PRO A 273 -13.59 5.51 4.70
CA PRO A 273 -14.78 6.20 4.17
C PRO A 273 -14.64 7.71 4.00
N ASN A 274 -13.75 8.37 4.75
CA ASN A 274 -13.53 9.82 4.66
C ASN A 274 -12.53 10.23 3.58
N ASP A 275 -11.79 9.31 2.97
CA ASP A 275 -10.80 9.61 1.91
C ASP A 275 -11.42 10.40 0.74
N ARG A 276 -12.72 10.19 0.43
CA ARG A 276 -13.44 10.96 -0.59
C ARG A 276 -13.55 12.46 -0.33
N HIS A 277 -13.33 12.91 0.91
CA HIS A 277 -13.33 14.32 1.29
C HIS A 277 -11.94 14.96 1.23
N TYR A 278 -10.90 14.17 0.98
CA TYR A 278 -9.51 14.61 0.81
C TYR A 278 -9.12 14.54 -0.66
N PHE A 279 -7.82 14.68 -0.95
CA PHE A 279 -7.34 14.31 -2.27
C PHE A 279 -7.34 12.78 -2.40
N CYS A 280 -8.47 12.28 -2.89
CA CYS A 280 -8.91 10.90 -2.71
C CYS A 280 -7.99 9.89 -3.41
N HIS A 281 -7.46 8.93 -2.66
CA HIS A 281 -6.64 7.86 -3.23
C HIS A 281 -7.47 6.84 -4.01
N GLN A 282 -8.69 6.55 -3.55
CA GLN A 282 -9.60 5.56 -4.16
C GLN A 282 -9.99 5.91 -5.61
N THR A 283 -10.02 7.19 -5.96
CA THR A 283 -10.39 7.67 -7.30
C THR A 283 -9.17 8.10 -8.14
N ASN A 284 -7.96 8.12 -7.55
CA ASN A 284 -6.73 8.56 -8.20
C ASN A 284 -5.65 7.46 -8.23
N SER A 285 -4.80 7.37 -7.20
CA SER A 285 -3.64 6.47 -7.22
C SER A 285 -3.99 4.98 -7.21
N VAL A 286 -5.11 4.59 -6.58
CA VAL A 286 -5.53 3.19 -6.50
C VAL A 286 -5.88 2.61 -7.89
N PRO A 287 -6.73 3.25 -8.72
CA PRO A 287 -6.97 2.80 -10.09
C PRO A 287 -5.72 2.69 -10.96
N VAL A 288 -4.75 3.62 -10.83
CA VAL A 288 -3.50 3.58 -11.60
C VAL A 288 -2.64 2.37 -11.19
N ALA A 289 -2.52 2.11 -9.89
CA ALA A 289 -1.81 0.93 -9.38
C ALA A 289 -2.48 -0.37 -9.82
N ALA A 290 -3.81 -0.45 -9.76
CA ALA A 290 -4.58 -1.60 -10.22
C ALA A 290 -4.38 -1.87 -11.71
N ALA A 291 -4.41 -0.82 -12.55
CA ALA A 291 -4.16 -0.93 -13.99
C ALA A 291 -2.73 -1.40 -14.32
N LYS A 292 -1.76 -1.19 -13.43
CA LYS A 292 -0.39 -1.71 -13.53
C LYS A 292 -0.21 -3.10 -12.92
N GLY A 293 -1.29 -3.71 -12.42
CA GLY A 293 -1.27 -5.02 -11.76
C GLY A 293 -0.54 -5.01 -10.42
N MET A 294 -0.40 -3.86 -9.76
CA MET A 294 0.26 -3.76 -8.46
C MET A 294 -0.64 -4.32 -7.35
N GLY A 295 -0.03 -4.89 -6.31
CA GLY A 295 -0.73 -5.27 -5.08
C GLY A 295 -1.07 -4.04 -4.25
N ILE A 296 -2.35 -3.80 -3.98
CA ILE A 296 -2.78 -2.62 -3.22
C ILE A 296 -3.09 -3.03 -1.77
N ILE A 297 -2.44 -2.36 -0.83
CA ILE A 297 -2.64 -2.54 0.60
C ILE A 297 -3.29 -1.29 1.20
N GLY A 298 -4.41 -1.45 1.89
CA GLY A 298 -5.08 -0.37 2.61
C GLY A 298 -4.53 -0.16 4.02
N MET A 299 -4.20 1.07 4.38
CA MET A 299 -3.81 1.46 5.74
C MET A 299 -4.62 2.64 6.26
N LYS A 300 -4.36 3.05 7.51
CA LYS A 300 -5.05 4.17 8.18
C LYS A 300 -6.58 4.03 8.19
N ILE A 301 -7.04 2.78 8.29
CA ILE A 301 -8.45 2.38 8.26
C ILE A 301 -9.27 3.14 9.31
N PHE A 302 -8.70 3.31 10.51
CA PHE A 302 -9.33 4.02 11.63
C PHE A 302 -8.81 5.45 11.84
N ALA A 303 -8.18 6.04 10.82
CA ALA A 303 -7.61 7.39 10.86
C ALA A 303 -6.71 7.65 12.08
N ASP A 304 -5.77 6.74 12.35
CA ASP A 304 -4.88 6.81 13.53
C ASP A 304 -5.62 6.87 14.88
N GLY A 305 -6.80 6.25 14.95
CA GLY A 305 -7.64 6.24 16.14
C GLY A 305 -8.53 7.48 16.31
N VAL A 306 -8.50 8.43 15.37
CA VAL A 306 -9.45 9.56 15.36
C VAL A 306 -10.90 9.07 15.25
N MET A 307 -11.15 7.97 14.53
CA MET A 307 -12.48 7.31 14.49
C MET A 307 -12.91 6.73 15.85
N TYR A 308 -11.97 6.59 16.78
CA TYR A 308 -12.19 6.20 18.18
C TYR A 308 -12.13 7.41 19.13
N GLY A 309 -11.97 8.62 18.61
CA GLY A 309 -11.92 9.88 19.37
C GLY A 309 -10.55 10.24 19.93
N LEU A 310 -9.46 9.67 19.40
CA LEU A 310 -8.13 10.23 19.65
C LEU A 310 -7.96 11.58 18.94
N GLU A 311 -6.99 12.37 19.42
CA GLU A 311 -6.61 13.63 18.78
C GLU A 311 -6.02 13.40 17.38
N LYS A 312 -6.15 14.41 16.51
CA LYS A 312 -5.63 14.42 15.13
C LYS A 312 -4.11 14.60 15.09
N LYS A 313 -3.36 13.63 15.64
CA LYS A 313 -1.91 13.62 15.65
C LYS A 313 -1.38 12.19 15.61
N PHE A 314 -0.16 12.03 15.10
CA PHE A 314 0.51 10.74 15.18
C PHE A 314 0.85 10.39 16.64
N ALA A 315 0.70 9.11 16.99
CA ALA A 315 1.18 8.62 18.27
C ALA A 315 2.71 8.78 18.36
N GLY A 316 3.18 9.55 19.34
CA GLY A 316 4.59 9.86 19.55
C GLY A 316 5.21 9.12 20.73
N THR A 317 4.39 8.59 21.64
CA THR A 317 4.85 7.91 22.86
C THR A 317 4.02 6.66 23.15
N PRO A 318 4.55 5.71 23.96
CA PRO A 318 3.76 4.61 24.51
C PRO A 318 2.49 5.10 25.21
N GLY A 319 1.45 4.26 25.24
CA GLY A 319 0.17 4.54 25.92
C GLY A 319 -0.88 5.27 25.07
N GLN A 320 -0.54 5.74 23.87
CA GLN A 320 -1.48 6.46 22.97
C GLN A 320 -2.26 5.53 22.03
N SER A 321 -2.59 4.32 22.50
CA SER A 321 -3.26 3.29 21.68
C SER A 321 -4.74 3.18 22.04
N VAL A 322 -5.58 2.86 21.05
CA VAL A 322 -6.97 2.47 21.30
C VAL A 322 -7.00 1.09 21.97
N LEU A 323 -7.64 0.98 23.13
CA LEU A 323 -7.73 -0.24 23.95
C LEU A 323 -9.14 -0.85 23.98
N SER A 324 -9.90 -0.72 22.89
CA SER A 324 -11.26 -1.27 22.78
C SER A 324 -11.53 -1.83 21.39
N VAL A 325 -12.47 -2.78 21.30
CA VAL A 325 -13.03 -3.25 20.03
C VAL A 325 -14.28 -2.39 19.73
N GLY A 326 -14.17 -1.49 18.76
CA GLY A 326 -15.20 -0.51 18.46
C GLY A 326 -15.38 0.59 19.52
N LYS A 327 -16.34 1.48 19.27
CA LYS A 327 -16.71 2.59 20.15
C LYS A 327 -18.24 2.72 20.21
N PRO A 328 -18.87 2.66 21.39
CA PRO A 328 -20.31 2.83 21.52
C PRO A 328 -20.80 4.17 20.94
N GLY A 329 -21.98 4.15 20.32
CA GLY A 329 -22.58 5.34 19.70
C GLY A 329 -21.87 5.84 18.42
N LYS A 330 -20.90 5.09 17.90
CA LYS A 330 -20.19 5.39 16.65
C LYS A 330 -20.43 4.30 15.60
N VAL A 331 -19.99 4.56 14.37
CA VAL A 331 -19.94 3.55 13.29
C VAL A 331 -19.15 2.33 13.77
N SER A 332 -19.61 1.13 13.39
CA SER A 332 -18.97 -0.12 13.82
C SER A 332 -17.57 -0.25 13.22
N TYR A 333 -16.67 -0.92 13.95
CA TYR A 333 -15.29 -1.11 13.47
C TYR A 333 -15.23 -2.00 12.23
N GLU A 334 -16.18 -2.95 12.11
CA GLU A 334 -16.33 -3.81 10.93
C GLU A 334 -16.58 -2.97 9.68
N ASP A 335 -17.48 -1.98 9.74
CA ASP A 335 -17.83 -1.13 8.59
C ASP A 335 -16.58 -0.44 8.00
N PHE A 336 -15.64 0.03 8.82
CA PHE A 336 -14.41 0.66 8.33
C PHE A 336 -13.49 -0.32 7.60
N LEU A 337 -13.19 -1.47 8.21
CA LEU A 337 -12.32 -2.49 7.62
C LEU A 337 -12.89 -3.04 6.31
N GLN A 338 -14.18 -3.33 6.37
CA GLN A 338 -14.89 -4.07 5.36
C GLN A 338 -15.21 -3.10 4.19
N TYR A 339 -15.45 -1.80 4.45
CA TYR A 339 -15.45 -0.74 3.43
C TYR A 339 -14.12 -0.68 2.70
N SER A 340 -13.00 -0.53 3.43
CA SER A 340 -11.68 -0.33 2.81
C SER A 340 -11.22 -1.54 2.01
N LEU A 341 -11.52 -2.75 2.48
CA LEU A 341 -11.26 -4.00 1.76
C LEU A 341 -12.15 -4.18 0.52
N SER A 342 -13.27 -3.46 0.43
CA SER A 342 -14.19 -3.49 -0.72
C SER A 342 -13.82 -2.50 -1.83
N VAL A 343 -12.80 -1.66 -1.63
CA VAL A 343 -12.28 -0.81 -2.70
C VAL A 343 -11.67 -1.69 -3.78
N ALA A 344 -12.06 -1.45 -5.03
CA ALA A 344 -11.59 -2.24 -6.17
C ALA A 344 -10.05 -2.24 -6.24
N GLY A 345 -9.46 -3.43 -6.37
CA GLY A 345 -8.01 -3.62 -6.42
C GLY A 345 -7.34 -3.86 -5.05
N VAL A 346 -8.00 -3.59 -3.93
CA VAL A 346 -7.40 -3.82 -2.59
C VAL A 346 -7.29 -5.32 -2.29
N SER A 347 -6.06 -5.78 -2.10
CA SER A 347 -5.74 -7.18 -1.78
C SER A 347 -5.88 -7.45 -0.28
N THR A 348 -5.42 -6.53 0.56
CA THR A 348 -5.45 -6.66 2.03
C THR A 348 -5.52 -5.30 2.70
N VAL A 349 -6.02 -5.26 3.93
CA VAL A 349 -5.97 -4.07 4.80
C VAL A 349 -5.18 -4.37 6.06
N ILE A 350 -4.48 -3.36 6.58
CA ILE A 350 -3.68 -3.47 7.80
C ILE A 350 -4.17 -2.51 8.88
N ALA A 351 -4.08 -2.95 10.13
CA ALA A 351 -4.31 -2.11 11.30
C ALA A 351 -3.28 -2.40 12.40
N GLY A 352 -2.92 -1.36 13.14
CA GLY A 352 -2.16 -1.51 14.38
C GLY A 352 -3.08 -2.02 15.49
N ILE A 353 -2.53 -2.83 16.38
CA ILE A 353 -3.27 -3.47 17.46
C ILE A 353 -2.83 -2.85 18.79
N GLY A 354 -3.79 -2.33 19.54
CA GLY A 354 -3.62 -1.81 20.89
C GLY A 354 -4.10 -2.77 21.99
N LEU A 355 -4.97 -3.72 21.69
CA LEU A 355 -5.48 -4.68 22.65
C LEU A 355 -5.63 -6.08 22.06
N ILE A 356 -5.00 -7.06 22.72
CA ILE A 356 -5.25 -8.49 22.54
C ILE A 356 -5.70 -9.10 23.87
N ASP A 357 -6.52 -10.14 23.79
CA ASP A 357 -7.07 -10.86 24.92
C ASP A 357 -6.62 -12.33 24.88
N LYS A 358 -6.28 -12.91 26.04
CA LYS A 358 -5.77 -14.29 26.15
C LYS A 358 -6.87 -15.35 26.01
N THR A 359 -8.13 -15.00 26.27
CA THR A 359 -9.29 -15.90 26.21
C THR A 359 -9.79 -16.12 24.78
N GLY A 360 -9.38 -15.25 23.85
CA GLY A 360 -9.83 -15.32 22.46
C GLY A 360 -11.20 -14.67 22.20
N ASP A 361 -11.73 -13.89 23.14
CA ASP A 361 -12.99 -13.18 22.97
C ASP A 361 -12.86 -12.05 21.92
N PRO A 362 -13.56 -12.13 20.78
CA PRO A 362 -13.53 -11.08 19.76
C PRO A 362 -14.11 -9.74 20.24
N GLY A 363 -14.88 -9.70 21.33
CA GLY A 363 -15.33 -8.44 21.93
C GLY A 363 -14.24 -7.70 22.70
N ARG A 364 -13.12 -8.37 23.00
CA ARG A 364 -12.01 -7.86 23.81
C ARG A 364 -10.67 -7.91 23.08
N ASP A 365 -10.64 -8.49 21.88
CA ASP A 365 -9.43 -8.70 21.10
C ASP A 365 -9.53 -8.03 19.72
N GLN A 366 -8.77 -6.97 19.50
CA GLN A 366 -8.80 -6.26 18.23
C GLN A 366 -8.24 -7.08 17.08
N LEU A 367 -7.29 -7.98 17.32
CA LEU A 367 -6.70 -8.79 16.26
C LEU A 367 -7.71 -9.82 15.73
N ILE A 368 -8.43 -10.49 16.62
CA ILE A 368 -9.48 -11.46 16.27
C ILE A 368 -10.67 -10.73 15.62
N ALA A 369 -11.10 -9.62 16.22
CA ALA A 369 -12.20 -8.81 15.70
C ALA A 369 -11.92 -8.30 14.28
N ASN A 370 -10.73 -7.70 14.07
CA ASN A 370 -10.36 -7.14 12.78
C ASN A 370 -10.19 -8.22 11.71
N LEU A 371 -9.56 -9.35 12.03
CA LEU A 371 -9.43 -10.46 11.10
C LEU A 371 -10.80 -11.03 10.70
N SER A 372 -11.69 -11.22 11.68
CA SER A 372 -13.05 -11.73 11.45
C SER A 372 -13.84 -10.79 10.54
N ALA A 373 -13.76 -9.48 10.78
CA ALA A 373 -14.41 -8.46 9.95
C ALA A 373 -13.92 -8.46 8.50
N CYS A 374 -12.68 -8.90 8.26
CA CYS A 374 -12.06 -8.97 6.93
C CYS A 374 -12.30 -10.30 6.21
N GLN A 375 -13.06 -11.25 6.77
CA GLN A 375 -13.44 -12.49 6.05
C GLN A 375 -14.57 -12.24 5.03
N LEU A 376 -14.40 -11.22 4.20
CA LEU A 376 -15.31 -10.78 3.15
C LEU A 376 -14.93 -11.40 1.79
N ARG A 377 -15.78 -12.30 1.28
CA ARG A 377 -15.59 -12.94 -0.04
C ARG A 377 -15.74 -11.94 -1.19
N ASP A 378 -16.89 -11.27 -1.22
CA ASP A 378 -17.26 -10.34 -2.28
C ASP A 378 -17.21 -8.89 -1.77
N PRO A 379 -16.71 -7.93 -2.56
CA PRO A 379 -16.77 -6.51 -2.21
C PRO A 379 -18.19 -6.05 -1.88
N MET A 380 -18.31 -5.11 -0.96
CA MET A 380 -19.60 -4.50 -0.64
C MET A 380 -20.23 -3.78 -1.84
N PRO A 381 -21.56 -3.84 -1.99
CA PRO A 381 -22.28 -3.02 -2.96
C PRO A 381 -22.05 -1.52 -2.75
N GLN A 382 -22.07 -0.75 -3.84
CA GLN A 382 -21.87 0.69 -3.80
C GLN A 382 -22.87 1.42 -2.89
N SER A 383 -24.12 0.97 -2.83
CA SER A 383 -25.14 1.54 -1.94
C SER A 383 -24.79 1.40 -0.45
N ARG A 384 -24.21 0.25 -0.06
CA ARG A 384 -23.74 0.01 1.32
C ARG A 384 -22.55 0.89 1.66
N ARG A 385 -21.60 1.02 0.70
CA ARG A 385 -20.47 1.93 0.84
C ARG A 385 -20.91 3.39 1.03
N ALA A 386 -21.82 3.88 0.20
CA ALA A 386 -22.37 5.23 0.32
C ALA A 386 -23.10 5.47 1.66
N ASN A 387 -23.81 4.45 2.16
CA ASN A 387 -24.41 4.52 3.50
C ASN A 387 -23.36 4.62 4.62
N ILE A 388 -22.28 3.85 4.53
CA ILE A 388 -21.16 3.94 5.50
C ILE A 388 -20.52 5.32 5.45
N GLU A 389 -20.22 5.85 4.26
CA GLU A 389 -19.67 7.20 4.09
C GLU A 389 -20.56 8.26 4.75
N SER A 390 -21.87 8.22 4.50
CA SER A 390 -22.84 9.14 5.12
C SER A 390 -22.88 9.02 6.65
N ARG A 391 -22.90 7.79 7.19
CA ARG A 391 -22.87 7.56 8.65
C ARG A 391 -21.55 8.00 9.26
N VAL A 392 -20.42 7.81 8.57
CA VAL A 392 -19.12 8.26 9.05
C VAL A 392 -19.07 9.78 9.11
N ALA A 393 -19.46 10.46 8.03
CA ALA A 393 -19.55 11.92 8.01
C ALA A 393 -20.46 12.47 9.12
N GLY A 394 -21.64 11.85 9.35
CA GLY A 394 -22.59 12.29 10.38
C GLY A 394 -22.12 12.04 11.83
N LEU A 395 -21.46 10.91 12.10
CA LEU A 395 -21.09 10.52 13.48
C LEU A 395 -19.66 10.90 13.87
N HIS A 396 -18.77 11.10 12.90
CA HIS A 396 -17.35 11.38 13.13
C HIS A 396 -16.89 12.70 12.50
N GLY A 397 -17.69 13.30 11.63
CA GLY A 397 -17.26 14.40 10.77
C GLY A 397 -16.44 13.89 9.58
N THR A 398 -16.10 14.81 8.67
CA THR A 398 -15.31 14.52 7.47
C THR A 398 -13.84 14.83 7.64
N ASP A 399 -13.50 15.72 8.58
CA ASP A 399 -12.11 16.10 8.87
C ASP A 399 -11.48 15.15 9.89
N THR A 400 -11.09 13.94 9.45
CA THR A 400 -10.45 12.93 10.31
C THR A 400 -9.05 12.53 9.86
N ASN A 401 -8.72 12.72 8.58
CA ASN A 401 -7.50 12.21 7.97
C ASN A 401 -6.44 13.32 7.88
N PHE A 402 -5.95 13.78 9.03
CA PHE A 402 -4.94 14.84 9.16
C PHE A 402 -3.61 14.57 8.44
N PHE A 403 -3.39 13.33 8.02
CA PHE A 403 -2.23 12.85 7.27
C PHE A 403 -2.44 12.89 5.75
N GLN A 404 -3.65 13.20 5.27
CA GLN A 404 -3.96 13.35 3.86
C GLN A 404 -3.94 14.82 3.45
N ARG A 405 -3.53 15.08 2.21
CA ARG A 405 -3.68 16.40 1.61
C ARG A 405 -5.15 16.75 1.46
N THR A 406 -5.49 18.01 1.75
CA THR A 406 -6.83 18.54 1.51
C THR A 406 -7.23 18.43 0.04
N SER A 407 -8.52 18.22 -0.20
CA SER A 407 -9.02 18.10 -1.58
C SER A 407 -8.71 19.36 -2.39
N SER A 408 -8.22 19.18 -3.62
CA SER A 408 -8.08 20.26 -4.60
C SER A 408 -9.26 20.29 -5.57
N GLY A 409 -10.35 19.59 -5.26
CA GLY A 409 -11.51 19.45 -6.14
C GLY A 409 -11.25 18.53 -7.34
N PHE A 410 -12.14 18.59 -8.32
CA PHE A 410 -11.96 17.89 -9.60
C PHE A 410 -11.03 18.74 -10.46
N LEU A 411 -9.84 18.25 -10.79
CA LEU A 411 -8.84 18.99 -11.56
C LEU A 411 -8.87 18.58 -13.04
N PRO A 412 -8.72 19.52 -13.97
CA PRO A 412 -8.87 19.25 -15.40
C PRO A 412 -7.71 18.42 -15.96
N PRO A 413 -7.89 17.84 -17.17
CA PRO A 413 -6.80 17.24 -17.93
C PRO A 413 -5.63 18.21 -18.12
N GLY A 414 -4.41 17.72 -17.90
CA GLY A 414 -3.19 18.52 -18.00
C GLY A 414 -2.50 18.39 -19.36
N SER A 415 -1.48 19.23 -19.59
CA SER A 415 -0.56 19.14 -20.74
C SER A 415 -1.23 18.94 -22.09
N VAL A 416 -2.33 19.66 -22.33
CA VAL A 416 -3.07 19.54 -23.59
C VAL A 416 -2.25 20.13 -24.73
N THR A 417 -1.97 19.31 -25.75
CA THR A 417 -1.33 19.75 -27.00
C THR A 417 -2.26 19.49 -28.18
N VAL A 418 -2.18 20.34 -29.19
CA VAL A 418 -2.96 20.25 -30.42
C VAL A 418 -2.02 20.49 -31.58
N GLU A 419 -1.85 19.49 -32.43
CA GLU A 419 -0.87 19.51 -33.51
C GLU A 419 -1.57 19.19 -34.83
N ARG A 420 -1.45 20.07 -35.82
CA ARG A 420 -1.95 19.78 -37.17
C ARG A 420 -0.91 18.98 -37.94
N ALA A 421 -1.36 17.98 -38.68
CA ALA A 421 -0.50 17.22 -39.58
C ALA A 421 0.14 18.16 -40.63
N PRO A 422 1.40 17.92 -41.05
CA PRO A 422 2.10 18.80 -41.99
C PRO A 422 1.42 18.98 -43.35
N ASP A 423 0.61 18.00 -43.76
CA ASP A 423 -0.23 18.06 -44.97
C ASP A 423 -1.47 18.97 -44.83
N GLY A 424 -1.64 19.59 -43.66
CA GLY A 424 -2.78 20.44 -43.34
C GLY A 424 -4.07 19.68 -43.02
N GLY A 425 -4.02 18.34 -42.94
CA GLY A 425 -5.16 17.46 -42.76
C GLY A 425 -5.58 17.28 -41.30
N ALA A 426 -5.30 16.11 -40.73
CA ALA A 426 -5.77 15.71 -39.41
C ALA A 426 -5.18 16.59 -38.29
N VAL A 427 -5.93 16.76 -37.20
CA VAL A 427 -5.45 17.42 -35.98
C VAL A 427 -5.36 16.41 -34.85
N LYS A 428 -4.18 16.24 -34.27
CA LYS A 428 -3.95 15.39 -33.11
C LYS A 428 -4.11 16.21 -31.83
N VAL A 429 -5.03 15.80 -30.95
CA VAL A 429 -5.20 16.33 -29.60
C VAL A 429 -4.58 15.33 -28.63
N SER A 430 -3.63 15.76 -27.79
CA SER A 430 -3.02 14.93 -26.75
C SER A 430 -3.23 15.54 -25.37
N TRP A 431 -3.37 14.72 -24.33
CA TRP A 431 -3.56 15.21 -22.95
C TRP A 431 -3.05 14.22 -21.90
N SER A 432 -2.69 14.74 -20.74
CA SER A 432 -2.45 13.98 -19.52
C SER A 432 -3.71 13.88 -18.67
N THR A 433 -3.78 12.85 -17.83
CA THR A 433 -4.96 12.56 -17.00
C THR A 433 -5.38 13.75 -16.15
N ALA A 434 -6.69 13.90 -16.01
CA ALA A 434 -7.31 14.70 -14.96
C ALA A 434 -7.10 14.02 -13.58
N TYR A 435 -7.33 14.78 -12.50
CA TYR A 435 -7.36 14.24 -11.14
C TYR A 435 -8.77 14.29 -10.58
N ALA A 436 -9.28 13.13 -10.18
CA ALA A 436 -10.63 12.98 -9.66
C ALA A 436 -10.78 13.62 -8.27
N ALA A 437 -12.00 14.06 -7.96
CA ALA A 437 -12.41 14.40 -6.61
C ALA A 437 -12.87 13.13 -5.87
N GLY A 438 -13.95 13.23 -5.08
CA GLY A 438 -14.52 12.08 -4.37
C GLY A 438 -15.22 11.06 -5.26
N ASP A 439 -15.60 11.43 -6.49
CA ASP A 439 -16.27 10.57 -7.46
C ASP A 439 -15.30 10.22 -8.61
N PRO A 440 -15.25 8.96 -9.08
CA PRO A 440 -14.33 8.54 -10.14
C PRO A 440 -14.67 9.20 -11.49
N ILE A 441 -13.64 9.46 -12.29
CA ILE A 441 -13.79 9.91 -13.68
C ILE A 441 -14.32 8.74 -14.52
N GLU A 442 -15.36 8.98 -15.32
CA GLU A 442 -15.95 7.96 -16.19
C GLU A 442 -15.50 8.09 -17.64
N ARG A 443 -15.26 9.32 -18.11
CA ARG A 443 -14.93 9.57 -19.52
C ARG A 443 -14.24 10.92 -19.73
N TYR A 444 -13.55 11.01 -20.86
CA TYR A 444 -13.14 12.26 -21.48
C TYR A 444 -14.07 12.60 -22.65
N GLU A 445 -14.39 13.88 -22.81
CA GLU A 445 -15.11 14.40 -23.98
C GLU A 445 -14.18 15.39 -24.69
N ILE A 446 -13.99 15.21 -25.99
CA ILE A 446 -13.12 16.07 -26.80
C ILE A 446 -14.02 17.03 -27.57
N TYR A 447 -13.77 18.32 -27.40
CA TYR A 447 -14.51 19.37 -28.09
C TYR A 447 -13.61 20.05 -29.09
N ARG A 448 -14.17 20.28 -30.28
CA ARG A 448 -13.65 21.19 -31.28
C ARG A 448 -14.55 22.40 -31.30
N ARG A 449 -14.03 23.56 -30.90
CA ARG A 449 -14.85 24.73 -30.53
C ARG A 449 -15.88 24.31 -29.47
N GLU A 450 -17.18 24.39 -29.79
CA GLU A 450 -18.27 23.94 -28.92
C GLU A 450 -18.86 22.58 -29.34
N ASP A 451 -18.40 22.00 -30.45
CA ASP A 451 -18.88 20.71 -30.91
C ASP A 451 -18.13 19.58 -30.18
N ARG A 452 -18.87 18.72 -29.49
CA ARG A 452 -18.30 17.47 -28.93
C ARG A 452 -18.03 16.49 -30.07
N ILE A 453 -16.77 16.30 -30.42
CA ILE A 453 -16.35 15.42 -31.52
C ILE A 453 -16.08 13.98 -31.07
N ALA A 454 -15.81 13.76 -29.78
CA ALA A 454 -15.59 12.42 -29.23
C ALA A 454 -16.00 12.30 -27.77
N SER A 455 -16.32 11.08 -27.35
CA SER A 455 -16.47 10.69 -25.95
C SER A 455 -15.75 9.36 -25.74
N ILE A 456 -14.76 9.36 -24.84
CA ILE A 456 -13.79 8.29 -24.66
C ILE A 456 -13.92 7.79 -23.22
N PRO A 457 -14.22 6.51 -22.97
CA PRO A 457 -14.23 5.96 -21.61
C PRO A 457 -12.90 6.23 -20.90
N PHE A 458 -12.97 6.53 -19.60
CA PHE A 458 -11.79 6.81 -18.81
C PHE A 458 -10.95 5.55 -18.65
N ALA A 459 -9.64 5.71 -18.85
CA ALA A 459 -8.64 4.73 -18.48
C ALA A 459 -7.59 5.41 -17.60
N PRO A 460 -7.11 4.76 -16.52
CA PRO A 460 -6.00 5.29 -15.74
C PRO A 460 -4.75 5.47 -16.61
N GLN A 461 -4.07 6.60 -16.51
CA GLN A 461 -2.81 6.82 -17.23
C GLN A 461 -1.68 6.08 -16.51
N THR A 462 -1.15 5.03 -17.12
CA THR A 462 -0.16 4.12 -16.53
C THR A 462 1.28 4.33 -17.00
N SER A 463 1.50 5.31 -17.87
CA SER A 463 2.82 5.71 -18.40
C SER A 463 2.86 7.21 -18.62
N ASP A 464 4.05 7.78 -18.82
CA ASP A 464 4.19 9.21 -19.16
C ASP A 464 3.74 9.55 -20.59
N LEU A 465 3.40 8.55 -21.41
CA LEU A 465 2.75 8.79 -22.70
C LEU A 465 1.37 9.44 -22.48
N PRO A 466 1.07 10.57 -23.14
CA PRO A 466 -0.24 11.18 -23.06
C PRO A 466 -1.28 10.35 -23.80
N PHE A 467 -2.55 10.51 -23.42
CA PHE A 467 -3.65 10.08 -24.26
C PHE A 467 -3.67 10.90 -25.55
N SER A 468 -4.24 10.37 -26.63
CA SER A 468 -4.43 11.16 -27.85
C SER A 468 -5.65 10.73 -28.66
N LEU A 469 -6.19 11.68 -29.43
CA LEU A 469 -7.25 11.51 -30.41
C LEU A 469 -6.88 12.28 -31.68
N SER A 470 -7.08 11.68 -32.85
CA SER A 470 -6.98 12.37 -34.14
C SER A 470 -8.35 12.81 -34.64
N ASP A 471 -8.53 14.11 -34.86
CA ASP A 471 -9.68 14.68 -35.59
C ASP A 471 -9.34 14.77 -37.08
N ASN A 472 -9.84 13.80 -37.85
CA ASN A 472 -9.69 13.76 -39.31
C ASN A 472 -10.72 14.64 -40.04
N ALA A 473 -11.72 15.15 -39.33
CA ALA A 473 -12.76 16.03 -39.87
C ALA A 473 -12.45 17.51 -39.63
N ALA A 474 -11.26 17.84 -39.14
CA ALA A 474 -10.85 19.20 -38.85
C ALA A 474 -10.79 20.03 -40.15
N PRO A 475 -11.43 21.21 -40.22
CA PRO A 475 -11.40 22.04 -41.42
C PRO A 475 -9.97 22.37 -41.87
N ALA A 476 -9.76 22.44 -43.18
CA ALA A 476 -8.48 22.83 -43.78
C ALA A 476 -8.16 24.31 -43.52
N GLY A 477 -6.88 24.63 -43.33
CA GLY A 477 -6.38 26.00 -43.08
C GLY A 477 -6.37 26.42 -41.61
N SER A 478 -5.60 27.47 -41.31
CA SER A 478 -5.50 28.12 -39.99
C SER A 478 -6.59 29.18 -39.75
N SER A 479 -7.41 29.46 -40.77
CA SER A 479 -8.37 30.54 -40.79
C SER A 479 -9.68 30.18 -40.08
N GLY A 480 -9.74 30.51 -38.80
CA GLY A 480 -10.98 30.75 -38.08
C GLY A 480 -11.07 30.05 -36.73
N GLY A 481 -10.41 30.59 -35.70
CA GLY A 481 -10.72 30.28 -34.30
C GLY A 481 -10.85 28.79 -33.95
N LEU A 482 -10.08 27.91 -34.58
CA LEU A 482 -10.09 26.49 -34.26
C LEU A 482 -9.35 26.30 -32.93
N TYR A 483 -10.05 25.78 -31.94
CA TYR A 483 -9.49 25.41 -30.64
C TYR A 483 -10.09 24.09 -30.19
N TYR A 484 -9.34 23.37 -29.37
CA TYR A 484 -9.79 22.14 -28.75
C TYR A 484 -9.73 22.26 -27.24
N LYS A 485 -10.68 21.62 -26.56
CA LYS A 485 -10.67 21.42 -25.11
C LYS A 485 -10.97 19.95 -24.81
N VAL A 486 -10.35 19.44 -23.75
CA VAL A 486 -10.60 18.11 -23.21
C VAL A 486 -11.38 18.30 -21.92
N ARG A 487 -12.58 17.73 -21.87
CA ARG A 487 -13.44 17.72 -20.69
C ARG A 487 -13.32 16.38 -19.99
N ALA A 488 -13.07 16.37 -18.69
CA ALA A 488 -13.24 15.18 -17.86
C ALA A 488 -14.64 15.19 -17.25
N VAL A 489 -15.34 14.05 -17.23
CA VAL A 489 -16.66 13.89 -16.60
C VAL A 489 -16.61 12.78 -15.57
N ASP A 490 -17.09 13.04 -14.35
CA ASP A 490 -17.17 12.07 -13.26
C ASP A 490 -18.51 11.32 -13.22
N SER A 491 -18.56 10.29 -12.38
CA SER A 491 -19.76 9.45 -12.18
C SER A 491 -20.95 10.16 -11.51
N ALA A 492 -20.75 11.36 -10.98
CA ALA A 492 -21.83 12.22 -10.51
C ALA A 492 -22.33 13.19 -11.61
N GLY A 493 -21.78 13.11 -12.83
CA GLY A 493 -22.09 13.98 -13.95
C GLY A 493 -21.45 15.36 -13.87
N LYS A 494 -20.57 15.61 -12.90
CA LYS A 494 -19.78 16.86 -12.85
C LYS A 494 -18.67 16.79 -13.86
N PHE A 495 -18.21 17.95 -14.32
CA PHE A 495 -17.16 18.02 -15.31
C PHE A 495 -16.21 19.19 -15.07
N VAL A 496 -15.02 19.07 -15.63
CA VAL A 496 -14.01 20.13 -15.69
C VAL A 496 -13.33 20.14 -17.05
N ASP A 497 -13.10 21.34 -17.57
CA ASP A 497 -12.51 21.57 -18.88
C ASP A 497 -11.03 21.91 -18.75
N SER A 498 -10.21 21.36 -19.64
CA SER A 498 -8.87 21.87 -19.88
C SER A 498 -8.92 23.30 -20.43
N ILE A 499 -7.76 23.96 -20.45
CA ILE A 499 -7.59 25.15 -21.28
C ILE A 499 -7.93 24.84 -22.75
N SER A 500 -8.41 25.83 -23.48
CA SER A 500 -8.63 25.73 -24.93
C SER A 500 -7.31 25.98 -25.66
N VAL A 501 -6.92 25.04 -26.51
CA VAL A 501 -5.62 25.07 -27.21
C VAL A 501 -5.87 25.13 -28.72
N LYS A 502 -5.17 26.05 -29.39
CA LYS A 502 -5.19 26.15 -30.86
C LYS A 502 -4.18 25.16 -31.44
N PRO A 503 -4.44 24.58 -32.63
CA PRO A 503 -3.43 23.80 -33.33
C PRO A 503 -2.14 24.61 -33.53
N ALA A 504 -1.02 24.03 -33.13
CA ALA A 504 0.32 24.50 -33.46
C ALA A 504 0.62 24.25 -34.95
#